data_AF-A0A944EXJ3-F1
#
_entry.id   AF-A0A944EXJ3-F1
#
_cell.length_a   1.000
_cell.length_b   1.000
_cell.length_c   1.000
_cell.angle_alpha   90.00
_cell.angle_beta   90.00
_cell.angle_gamma   90.00
#
_symmetry.space_group_name_H-M   'P 1'
#
loop_
_entity.id
_entity.type
_entity.pdbx_description
1 polymer ?
#
loop_
_entity_poly.entity_id
_entity_poly.type
_entity_poly.pdbx_seq_one_letter_code
_entity_poly.pdbx_strand_id
1 'polypeptide(L)'
;MGGLVGGKLSMADVPLGPFAGSLITVYSAKSKAANLHVSRRCGQLRTSDVRTVDVPLETTTMQRLCSRCAALGAWGRPTTALGIFLRALGGVGLLFELQSYTEADEEECWTDEEAGDAAALLRSEQDLDGDDDEGVEGGTSLAEAREDAERLRDLIFSHWRGAGRSLYRAQAVLAHFPWLQEWAKPSLTAKMRYLEMLRGQAARFVEPEELLVAASATTLPTPEFPCAEPAFAVLGSSSRVSVALVDLWRRWQSAAGRPWDRPGVRAYLSYEIVRDVRSNRKGYDAARATAARLIESWEEWARTAATSADRAPTRRLTVRVPEASEATARHDGRDFLDGLDMWTLGVLVTWTVDADWGSRVLTLEVPDLVAERLLDPTSDLSCSPVGGAADPPERDRDPEIQPGIVRPGVFDDTPVFDRRPVTLDHIRALRTLAPEADQLYLVFSASGGAEVLPLDTIERRLAKG
;
A
#
# COMPACT_ATOMS: atom_id res chain seq x y z
N MET A 1 -13.53 21.81 25.03
CA MET A 1 -13.11 20.59 24.30
C MET A 1 -12.36 21.03 23.06
N GLY A 2 -11.14 21.50 23.26
CA GLY A 2 -10.28 22.01 22.20
C GLY A 2 -8.86 21.52 22.43
N GLY A 3 -8.15 21.30 21.33
CA GLY A 3 -6.70 21.19 21.30
C GLY A 3 -6.16 19.77 21.50
N LEU A 4 -5.97 19.05 20.41
CA LEU A 4 -4.81 18.18 20.21
C LEU A 4 -4.49 18.19 18.70
N VAL A 5 -4.02 19.34 18.21
CA VAL A 5 -3.25 19.40 16.97
C VAL A 5 -1.83 19.75 17.42
N GLY A 6 -0.89 18.81 17.27
CA GLY A 6 0.53 18.97 17.63
C GLY A 6 1.00 18.29 18.92
N GLY A 7 0.15 17.53 19.64
CA GLY A 7 0.55 16.75 20.81
C GLY A 7 0.79 15.27 20.46
N LYS A 8 1.91 14.69 20.91
CA LYS A 8 2.20 13.26 20.74
C LYS A 8 1.15 12.42 21.48
N LEU A 9 0.30 11.70 20.74
CA LEU A 9 -0.71 10.84 21.36
C LEU A 9 -0.04 9.75 22.21
N SER A 10 -0.55 9.56 23.41
CA SER A 10 -0.07 8.54 24.33
C SER A 10 -1.17 7.52 24.63
N MET A 11 -0.74 6.37 25.14
CA MET A 11 -1.66 5.32 25.58
C MET A 11 -2.60 5.78 26.71
N ALA A 12 -2.26 6.85 27.44
CA ALA A 12 -3.12 7.44 28.45
C ALA A 12 -4.27 8.27 27.88
N ASP A 13 -4.16 8.75 26.63
CA ASP A 13 -5.17 9.58 25.98
C ASP A 13 -6.29 8.76 25.34
N VAL A 14 -6.10 7.43 25.24
CA VAL A 14 -7.03 6.53 24.56
C VAL A 14 -8.27 6.26 25.43
N PRO A 15 -9.49 6.48 24.92
CA PRO A 15 -10.71 6.07 25.60
C PRO A 15 -10.78 4.55 25.74
N LEU A 16 -10.68 4.06 26.97
CA LEU A 16 -10.72 2.61 27.26
C LEU A 16 -12.08 1.96 26.98
N GLY A 17 -13.15 2.77 26.93
CA GLY A 17 -14.51 2.33 26.62
C GLY A 17 -14.95 1.20 27.55
N PRO A 18 -15.40 0.04 27.01
CA PRO A 18 -15.88 -1.07 27.82
C PRO A 18 -14.77 -1.76 28.64
N PHE A 19 -13.49 -1.53 28.33
CA PHE A 19 -12.37 -2.10 29.08
C PHE A 19 -11.99 -1.28 30.32
N ALA A 20 -12.56 -0.07 30.49
CA ALA A 20 -12.32 0.74 31.68
C ALA A 20 -12.66 -0.03 32.96
N GLY A 21 -11.76 0.00 33.94
CA GLY A 21 -11.90 -0.72 35.21
C GLY A 21 -11.51 -2.20 35.18
N SER A 22 -11.16 -2.76 34.02
CA SER A 22 -10.66 -4.14 33.93
C SER A 22 -9.40 -4.31 34.78
N LEU A 23 -9.32 -5.38 35.57
CA LEU A 23 -8.15 -5.62 36.41
C LEU A 23 -6.96 -6.05 35.55
N ILE A 24 -5.84 -5.35 35.73
CA ILE A 24 -4.55 -5.65 35.09
C ILE A 24 -3.51 -5.94 36.17
N THR A 25 -2.71 -6.98 35.95
CA THR A 25 -1.56 -7.26 36.81
C THR A 25 -0.39 -6.38 36.40
N VAL A 26 0.09 -5.57 37.34
CA VAL A 26 1.25 -4.69 37.16
C VAL A 26 2.33 -4.98 38.20
N TYR A 27 3.54 -4.57 37.83
CA TYR A 27 4.75 -4.69 38.63
C TYR A 27 5.31 -3.31 38.93
N SER A 28 5.69 -3.06 40.18
CA SER A 28 6.31 -1.80 40.57
C SER A 28 7.41 -2.01 41.60
N ALA A 29 8.32 -1.04 41.70
CA ALA A 29 9.20 -0.94 42.88
C ALA A 29 8.38 -0.61 44.14
N LYS A 30 8.95 -0.81 45.34
CA LYS A 30 8.29 -0.57 46.64
C LYS A 30 7.90 0.90 46.93
N SER A 31 8.13 1.85 46.03
CA SER A 31 7.77 3.26 46.20
C SER A 31 6.36 3.57 45.69
N LYS A 32 5.60 4.42 46.41
CA LYS A 32 4.27 4.88 45.99
C LYS A 32 4.30 5.67 44.68
N ALA A 33 5.40 6.37 44.39
CA ALA A 33 5.59 7.15 43.17
C ALA A 33 6.30 6.37 42.05
N ALA A 34 6.56 5.07 42.23
CA ALA A 34 7.20 4.27 41.20
C ALA A 34 6.29 4.12 39.97
N ASN A 35 6.92 4.10 38.80
CA ASN A 35 6.25 3.72 37.56
C ASN A 35 5.77 2.26 37.64
N LEU A 36 4.71 2.00 36.88
CA LEU A 36 4.09 0.70 36.72
C LEU A 36 4.69 0.01 35.48
N HIS A 37 4.82 -1.30 35.55
CA HIS A 37 5.37 -2.13 34.49
C HIS A 37 4.44 -3.32 34.25
N VAL A 38 4.23 -3.71 33.00
CA VAL A 38 3.38 -4.87 32.67
C VAL A 38 4.14 -6.21 32.66
N SER A 39 5.47 -6.15 32.83
CA SER A 39 6.33 -7.32 32.92
C SER A 39 7.36 -7.15 34.03
N ARG A 40 7.53 -8.20 34.84
CA ARG A 40 8.59 -8.29 35.85
C ARG A 40 10.00 -8.26 35.24
N ARG A 41 10.12 -8.58 33.93
CA ARG A 41 11.38 -8.56 33.18
C ARG A 41 11.61 -7.24 32.43
N CYS A 42 10.81 -6.22 32.68
CA CYS A 42 11.01 -4.92 32.05
C CYS A 42 12.39 -4.37 32.43
N GLY A 43 13.26 -4.08 31.44
CA GLY A 43 14.60 -3.54 31.72
C GLY A 43 14.61 -2.16 32.40
N GLN A 44 13.47 -1.45 32.39
CA GLN A 44 13.31 -0.20 33.14
C GLN A 44 12.94 -0.43 34.62
N LEU A 45 12.55 -1.65 34.99
CA LEU A 45 12.31 -2.05 36.37
C LEU A 45 13.66 -2.45 37.00
N ARG A 46 14.46 -1.44 37.38
CA ARG A 46 15.82 -1.61 37.91
C ARG A 46 15.87 -1.98 39.39
N THR A 47 15.09 -2.97 39.81
CA THR A 47 15.08 -3.45 41.21
C THR A 47 14.72 -4.92 41.31
N SER A 48 15.31 -5.62 42.29
CA SER A 48 14.94 -7.00 42.66
C SER A 48 13.68 -7.05 43.53
N ASP A 49 13.36 -5.96 44.23
CA ASP A 49 12.23 -5.83 45.16
C ASP A 49 10.96 -5.39 44.44
N VAL A 50 10.39 -6.31 43.66
CA VAL A 50 9.21 -6.07 42.83
C VAL A 50 7.92 -6.44 43.57
N ARG A 51 6.98 -5.50 43.64
CA ARG A 51 5.60 -5.76 44.06
C ARG A 51 4.76 -6.13 42.84
N THR A 52 3.92 -7.14 42.99
CA THR A 52 2.88 -7.50 42.02
C THR A 52 1.55 -7.04 42.60
N VAL A 53 0.79 -6.26 41.83
CA VAL A 53 -0.49 -5.69 42.27
C VAL A 53 -1.45 -5.76 41.09
N ASP A 54 -2.69 -6.17 41.35
CA ASP A 54 -3.78 -6.02 40.38
C ASP A 54 -4.43 -4.65 40.59
N VAL A 55 -4.49 -3.86 39.52
CA VAL A 55 -5.04 -2.50 39.54
C VAL A 55 -6.09 -2.35 38.44
N PRO A 56 -7.11 -1.51 38.63
CA PRO A 56 -8.06 -1.21 37.56
C PRO A 56 -7.37 -0.45 36.42
N LEU A 57 -7.71 -0.81 35.19
CA LEU A 57 -7.30 -0.13 33.98
C LEU A 57 -8.06 1.21 33.88
N GLU A 58 -7.36 2.28 34.25
CA GLU A 58 -7.86 3.65 34.24
C GLU A 58 -6.79 4.59 33.68
N THR A 59 -7.18 5.79 33.25
CA THR A 59 -6.26 6.81 32.75
C THR A 59 -5.11 7.09 33.71
N THR A 60 -5.38 7.18 35.01
CA THR A 60 -4.37 7.41 36.06
C THR A 60 -3.35 6.27 36.15
N THR A 61 -3.81 5.02 35.99
CA THR A 61 -2.95 3.84 35.91
C THR A 61 -2.08 3.88 34.65
N MET A 62 -2.67 4.23 33.50
CA MET A 62 -1.95 4.32 32.22
C MET A 62 -0.86 5.40 32.25
N GLN A 63 -1.12 6.55 32.86
CA GLN A 63 -0.15 7.65 33.02
C GLN A 63 1.07 7.24 33.85
N ARG A 64 0.93 6.26 34.75
CA ARG A 64 2.02 5.76 35.59
C ARG A 64 2.84 4.66 34.92
N LEU A 65 2.43 4.14 33.77
CA LEU A 65 3.20 3.12 33.06
C LEU A 65 4.54 3.69 32.61
N CYS A 66 5.59 2.87 32.70
CA CYS A 66 6.83 3.25 32.06
C CYS A 66 6.64 3.31 30.53
N SER A 67 7.35 4.21 29.86
CA SER A 67 7.20 4.47 28.41
C SER A 67 7.30 3.19 27.56
N ARG A 68 8.24 2.29 27.89
CA ARG A 68 8.39 1.00 27.17
C ARG A 68 7.21 0.06 27.38
N CYS A 69 6.63 0.01 28.58
CA CYS A 69 5.45 -0.83 28.85
C CYS A 69 4.17 -0.22 28.27
N ALA A 70 4.05 1.11 28.26
CA ALA A 70 2.96 1.81 27.61
C ALA A 70 2.99 1.60 26.09
N ALA A 71 4.19 1.62 25.47
CA ALA A 71 4.35 1.42 24.04
C ALA A 71 4.31 -0.05 23.63
N LEU A 72 5.10 -0.94 24.25
CA LEU A 72 5.36 -2.30 23.77
C LEU A 72 5.04 -3.38 24.82
N GLY A 73 4.20 -3.04 25.79
CA GLY A 73 3.85 -3.94 26.88
C GLY A 73 3.17 -5.21 26.39
N ALA A 74 3.74 -6.38 26.69
CA ALA A 74 3.03 -7.64 26.58
C ALA A 74 2.15 -7.82 27.82
N TRP A 75 0.90 -7.39 27.70
CA TRP A 75 -0.09 -7.48 28.77
C TRP A 75 -0.40 -8.94 29.07
N GLY A 76 -0.36 -9.30 30.36
CA GLY A 76 -0.50 -10.68 30.81
C GLY A 76 -1.83 -11.26 30.32
N ARG A 77 -1.73 -12.18 29.34
CA ARG A 77 -2.80 -12.80 28.52
C ARG A 77 -3.05 -12.07 27.18
N PRO A 78 -2.15 -12.22 26.20
CA PRO A 78 -2.26 -11.56 24.90
C PRO A 78 -3.49 -11.97 24.06
N THR A 79 -4.07 -13.13 24.33
CA THR A 79 -5.17 -13.72 23.56
C THR A 79 -6.55 -13.39 24.13
N THR A 80 -6.63 -12.63 25.23
CA THR A 80 -7.92 -12.16 25.76
C THR A 80 -8.39 -10.90 25.05
N ALA A 81 -9.67 -10.54 25.18
CA ALA A 81 -10.21 -9.37 24.50
C ALA A 81 -9.48 -8.08 24.94
N LEU A 82 -9.17 -7.96 26.23
CA LEU A 82 -8.31 -6.89 26.74
C LEU A 82 -6.88 -6.94 26.17
N GLY A 83 -6.26 -8.12 26.12
CA GLY A 83 -4.91 -8.29 25.57
C GLY A 83 -4.82 -7.91 24.09
N ILE A 84 -5.83 -8.30 23.32
CA ILE A 84 -5.99 -7.96 21.90
C ILE A 84 -6.18 -6.45 21.73
N PHE A 85 -7.06 -5.83 22.53
CA PHE A 85 -7.27 -4.38 22.52
C PHE A 85 -5.97 -3.61 22.80
N LEU A 86 -5.27 -3.94 23.88
CA LEU A 86 -4.04 -3.23 24.25
C LEU A 86 -2.91 -3.44 23.24
N ARG A 87 -2.83 -4.63 22.63
CA ARG A 87 -1.90 -4.90 21.53
C ARG A 87 -2.23 -4.09 20.28
N ALA A 88 -3.51 -4.03 19.90
CA ALA A 88 -3.96 -3.28 18.74
C ALA A 88 -3.70 -1.77 18.86
N LEU A 89 -3.60 -1.25 20.08
CA LEU A 89 -3.29 0.16 20.34
C LEU A 89 -1.78 0.46 20.37
N GLY A 90 -1.00 -0.41 21.01
CA GLY A 90 0.44 -0.21 21.24
C GLY A 90 1.34 -0.57 20.06
N GLY A 91 2.63 -0.29 20.21
CA GLY A 91 3.69 -0.67 19.28
C GLY A 91 3.54 0.01 17.93
N VAL A 92 3.43 -0.79 16.88
CA VAL A 92 3.11 -0.36 15.51
C VAL A 92 1.60 -0.42 15.22
N GLY A 93 0.77 -0.46 16.27
CA GLY A 93 -0.70 -0.45 16.18
C GLY A 93 -1.29 0.95 16.02
N LEU A 94 -2.55 1.12 16.44
CA LEU A 94 -3.36 2.32 16.17
C LEU A 94 -2.67 3.63 16.59
N LEU A 95 -2.00 3.69 17.74
CA LEU A 95 -1.35 4.93 18.18
C LEU A 95 -0.20 5.36 17.26
N PHE A 96 0.58 4.39 16.78
CA PHE A 96 1.63 4.64 15.80
C PHE A 96 1.00 5.08 14.48
N GLU A 97 0.04 4.32 13.98
CA GLU A 97 -0.61 4.63 12.71
C GLU A 97 -1.31 6.01 12.74
N LEU A 98 -1.93 6.42 13.84
CA LEU A 98 -2.54 7.77 13.95
C LEU A 98 -1.51 8.91 14.03
N GLN A 99 -0.25 8.63 14.34
CA GLN A 99 0.82 9.63 14.47
C GLN A 99 1.76 9.67 13.26
N SER A 100 1.93 8.55 12.55
CA SER A 100 2.72 8.50 11.31
C SER A 100 2.01 9.24 10.19
N TYR A 101 2.72 9.81 9.23
CA TYR A 101 2.13 10.39 8.01
C TYR A 101 0.94 11.36 8.29
N THR A 102 1.03 12.21 9.31
CA THR A 102 0.01 13.24 9.60
C THR A 102 0.36 14.60 9.02
N GLU A 103 1.65 14.85 8.79
CA GLU A 103 2.24 16.03 8.19
C GLU A 103 3.61 15.65 7.59
N ALA A 104 4.23 16.56 6.86
CA ALA A 104 5.58 16.34 6.36
C ALA A 104 6.56 16.31 7.55
N ASP A 105 7.38 15.25 7.61
CA ASP A 105 8.42 15.12 8.63
C ASP A 105 9.50 16.17 8.36
N GLU A 106 9.98 16.90 9.38
CA GLU A 106 10.99 17.96 9.24
C GLU A 106 12.26 17.46 8.50
N GLU A 107 12.59 16.16 8.58
CA GLU A 107 13.73 15.53 7.92
C GLU A 107 13.44 15.02 6.48
N GLU A 108 12.16 14.86 6.13
CA GLU A 108 11.68 14.36 4.83
C GLU A 108 10.71 15.37 4.17
N CYS A 109 10.90 16.66 4.43
CA CYS A 109 10.10 17.73 3.86
C CYS A 109 10.56 18.08 2.44
N TRP A 110 9.66 17.96 1.48
CA TRP A 110 9.72 18.69 0.21
C TRP A 110 8.46 19.54 0.05
N THR A 111 8.63 20.65 -0.62
CA THR A 111 7.59 21.60 -0.97
C THR A 111 6.87 21.17 -2.25
N ASP A 112 5.68 21.73 -2.44
CA ASP A 112 4.93 21.57 -3.69
C ASP A 112 5.66 22.20 -4.90
N GLU A 113 6.48 23.23 -4.65
CA GLU A 113 7.36 23.86 -5.65
C GLU A 113 8.48 22.90 -6.07
N GLU A 114 9.21 22.31 -5.14
CA GLU A 114 10.26 21.31 -5.43
C GLU A 114 9.72 20.10 -6.21
N ALA A 115 8.54 19.59 -5.82
CA ALA A 115 7.86 18.53 -6.57
C ALA A 115 7.48 18.98 -8.00
N GLY A 116 7.10 20.25 -8.17
CA GLY A 116 6.79 20.85 -9.47
C GLY A 116 8.02 20.97 -10.37
N ASP A 117 9.12 21.49 -9.82
CA ASP A 117 10.38 21.69 -10.54
C ASP A 117 11.01 20.35 -10.95
N ALA A 118 11.02 19.38 -10.03
CA ALA A 118 11.47 18.02 -10.35
C ALA A 118 10.61 17.38 -11.45
N ALA A 119 9.28 17.51 -11.38
CA ALA A 119 8.39 17.00 -12.43
C ALA A 119 8.61 17.73 -13.77
N ALA A 120 8.89 19.03 -13.78
CA ALA A 120 9.23 19.77 -14.99
C ALA A 120 10.58 19.31 -15.59
N LEU A 121 11.59 19.08 -14.74
CA LEU A 121 12.88 18.55 -15.15
C LEU A 121 12.76 17.14 -15.74
N LEU A 122 11.91 16.27 -15.16
CA LEU A 122 11.75 14.92 -15.69
C LEU A 122 11.08 14.89 -17.07
N ARG A 123 10.26 15.90 -17.38
CA ARG A 123 9.58 16.07 -18.66
C ARG A 123 10.45 16.69 -19.75
N SER A 124 11.50 17.43 -19.38
CA SER A 124 12.36 18.05 -20.39
C SER A 124 13.17 17.00 -21.16
N GLU A 125 13.09 17.05 -22.49
CA GLU A 125 13.83 16.18 -23.42
C GLU A 125 15.30 16.64 -23.61
N GLN A 126 15.93 17.28 -22.63
CA GLN A 126 17.34 17.66 -22.79
C GLN A 126 18.19 16.38 -22.88
N ASP A 127 18.75 16.16 -24.08
CA ASP A 127 19.62 15.04 -24.40
C ASP A 127 20.83 15.03 -23.46
N LEU A 128 21.06 13.89 -22.82
CA LEU A 128 22.25 13.60 -22.01
C LEU A 128 23.50 13.36 -22.88
N ASP A 129 23.39 13.54 -24.20
CA ASP A 129 24.44 13.26 -25.20
C ASP A 129 25.33 14.48 -25.49
N GLY A 130 25.14 15.60 -24.77
CA GLY A 130 26.14 16.66 -24.74
C GLY A 130 27.33 16.17 -23.94
N ASP A 131 28.42 15.79 -24.63
CA ASP A 131 29.76 15.62 -24.07
C ASP A 131 29.93 16.55 -22.87
N ASP A 132 30.26 15.98 -21.71
CA ASP A 132 30.74 16.69 -20.52
C ASP A 132 32.03 17.44 -20.92
N ASP A 133 31.89 18.52 -21.68
CA ASP A 133 32.97 19.44 -21.99
C ASP A 133 33.17 20.28 -20.73
N GLU A 134 34.21 19.88 -20.00
CA GLU A 134 34.94 20.64 -19.01
C GLU A 134 34.46 22.08 -18.80
N GLY A 135 33.77 22.34 -17.69
CA GLY A 135 33.91 23.64 -17.04
C GLY A 135 32.65 24.26 -16.43
N VAL A 136 32.17 23.71 -15.32
CA VAL A 136 31.80 24.56 -14.17
C VAL A 136 32.15 23.81 -12.88
N GLU A 137 33.27 24.17 -12.24
CA GLU A 137 33.49 23.83 -10.83
C GLU A 137 32.34 24.42 -10.00
N GLY A 138 31.43 23.57 -9.51
CA GLY A 138 30.45 23.92 -8.48
C GLY A 138 28.96 23.85 -8.85
N GLY A 139 28.58 23.36 -10.03
CA GLY A 139 27.18 23.06 -10.38
C GLY A 139 26.88 21.57 -10.36
N THR A 140 25.73 21.15 -9.81
CA THR A 140 25.20 19.79 -9.95
C THR A 140 25.04 19.47 -11.44
N SER A 141 25.59 18.36 -11.91
CA SER A 141 25.45 17.99 -13.33
C SER A 141 23.97 17.77 -13.68
N LEU A 142 23.58 17.96 -14.94
CA LEU A 142 22.20 17.71 -15.38
C LEU A 142 21.75 16.26 -15.08
N ALA A 143 22.69 15.31 -15.17
CA ALA A 143 22.46 13.91 -14.83
C ALA A 143 22.17 13.72 -13.33
N GLU A 144 22.93 14.36 -12.45
CA GLU A 144 22.70 14.32 -10.99
C GLU A 144 21.36 14.98 -10.61
N ALA A 145 21.06 16.17 -11.16
CA ALA A 145 19.80 16.86 -10.91
C ALA A 145 18.58 16.03 -11.36
N ARG A 146 18.74 15.29 -12.45
CA ARG A 146 17.74 14.36 -12.95
C ARG A 146 17.58 13.14 -12.03
N GLU A 147 18.67 12.54 -11.58
CA GLU A 147 18.63 11.44 -10.61
C GLU A 147 17.96 11.88 -9.31
N ASP A 148 18.24 13.10 -8.83
CA ASP A 148 17.55 13.71 -7.68
C ASP A 148 16.05 13.84 -7.91
N ALA A 149 15.63 14.30 -9.09
CA ALA A 149 14.21 14.40 -9.44
C ALA A 149 13.52 13.02 -9.52
N GLU A 150 14.21 11.99 -10.03
CA GLU A 150 13.71 10.60 -10.02
C GLU A 150 13.61 10.05 -8.59
N ARG A 151 14.62 10.29 -7.75
CA ARG A 151 14.60 9.95 -6.32
C ARG A 151 13.43 10.63 -5.61
N LEU A 152 13.19 11.92 -5.86
CA LEU A 152 12.10 12.67 -5.25
C LEU A 152 10.72 12.12 -5.68
N ARG A 153 10.53 11.83 -6.97
CA ARG A 153 9.33 11.15 -7.45
C ARG A 153 9.08 9.86 -6.67
N ASP A 154 10.09 9.00 -6.59
CA ASP A 154 9.96 7.69 -5.96
C ASP A 154 9.68 7.82 -4.45
N LEU A 155 10.27 8.81 -3.79
CA LEU A 155 10.00 9.15 -2.38
C LEU A 155 8.54 9.59 -2.19
N ILE A 156 8.04 10.50 -3.03
CA ILE A 156 6.65 10.98 -2.98
C ILE A 156 5.66 9.82 -3.14
N PHE A 157 5.87 8.96 -4.15
CA PHE A 157 5.03 7.77 -4.35
C PHE A 157 5.13 6.80 -3.17
N SER A 158 6.32 6.63 -2.57
CA SER A 158 6.51 5.84 -1.36
C SER A 158 5.72 6.39 -0.18
N HIS A 159 5.78 7.71 0.05
CA HIS A 159 5.04 8.37 1.14
C HIS A 159 3.53 8.31 0.94
N TRP A 160 3.06 8.52 -0.29
CA TRP A 160 1.64 8.42 -0.62
C TRP A 160 1.11 7.00 -0.33
N ARG A 161 1.83 5.96 -0.76
CA ARG A 161 1.49 4.56 -0.47
C ARG A 161 1.55 4.26 1.03
N GLY A 162 2.60 4.71 1.71
CA GLY A 162 2.78 4.55 3.15
C GLY A 162 1.67 5.21 3.97
N ALA A 163 1.27 6.42 3.60
CA ALA A 163 0.16 7.15 4.21
C ALA A 163 -1.18 6.44 3.99
N GLY A 164 -1.44 5.93 2.77
CA GLY A 164 -2.63 5.14 2.46
C GLY A 164 -2.69 3.85 3.27
N ARG A 165 -1.58 3.11 3.36
CA ARG A 165 -1.44 1.90 4.19
C ARG A 165 -1.71 2.20 5.66
N SER A 166 -1.13 3.29 6.16
CA SER A 166 -1.28 3.73 7.54
C SER A 166 -2.74 4.07 7.86
N LEU A 167 -3.44 4.78 6.94
CA LEU A 167 -4.85 5.10 7.08
C LEU A 167 -5.73 3.84 7.09
N TYR A 168 -5.48 2.90 6.16
CA TYR A 168 -6.17 1.60 6.13
C TYR A 168 -6.01 0.85 7.45
N ARG A 169 -4.78 0.69 7.95
CA ARG A 169 -4.51 -0.03 9.21
C ARG A 169 -5.21 0.62 10.40
N ALA A 170 -5.19 1.94 10.48
CA ALA A 170 -5.90 2.68 11.53
C ALA A 170 -7.42 2.42 11.46
N GLN A 171 -8.03 2.53 10.26
CA GLN A 171 -9.47 2.32 10.07
C GLN A 171 -9.87 0.85 10.32
N ALA A 172 -9.05 -0.12 9.89
CA ALA A 172 -9.28 -1.54 10.16
C ALA A 172 -9.33 -1.84 11.66
N VAL A 173 -8.41 -1.27 12.45
CA VAL A 173 -8.44 -1.41 13.93
C VAL A 173 -9.67 -0.73 14.53
N LEU A 174 -9.99 0.49 14.09
CA LEU A 174 -11.15 1.25 14.59
C LEU A 174 -12.49 0.56 14.31
N ALA A 175 -12.56 -0.25 13.25
CA ALA A 175 -13.76 -1.02 12.91
C ALA A 175 -14.09 -2.06 14.00
N HIS A 176 -13.07 -2.62 14.68
CA HIS A 176 -13.25 -3.54 15.81
C HIS A 176 -13.50 -2.83 17.15
N PHE A 177 -13.19 -1.53 17.25
CA PHE A 177 -13.31 -0.72 18.47
C PHE A 177 -14.09 0.60 18.22
N PRO A 178 -15.40 0.55 17.94
CA PRO A 178 -16.14 1.72 17.45
C PRO A 178 -16.16 2.92 18.39
N TRP A 179 -16.01 2.72 19.71
CA TRP A 179 -15.97 3.81 20.68
C TRP A 179 -14.73 4.70 20.54
N LEU A 180 -13.71 4.27 19.80
CA LEU A 180 -12.51 5.05 19.50
C LEU A 180 -12.68 5.99 18.31
N GLN A 181 -13.75 5.85 17.50
CA GLN A 181 -13.90 6.59 16.24
C GLN A 181 -13.88 8.11 16.44
N GLU A 182 -14.68 8.64 17.37
CA GLU A 182 -14.73 10.09 17.62
C GLU A 182 -13.41 10.64 18.19
N TRP A 183 -12.67 9.83 18.96
CA TRP A 183 -11.36 10.22 19.48
C TRP A 183 -10.29 10.24 18.39
N ALA A 184 -10.30 9.27 17.47
CA ALA A 184 -9.33 9.18 16.38
C ALA A 184 -9.62 10.15 15.22
N LYS A 185 -10.86 10.62 15.10
CA LYS A 185 -11.35 11.46 13.99
C LYS A 185 -10.46 12.67 13.66
N PRO A 186 -9.95 13.46 14.62
CA PRO A 186 -9.06 14.58 14.31
C PRO A 186 -7.77 14.14 13.60
N SER A 187 -7.12 13.07 14.10
CA SER A 187 -5.91 12.51 13.51
C SER A 187 -6.17 11.90 12.13
N LEU A 188 -7.28 11.18 11.97
CA LEU A 188 -7.69 10.65 10.66
C LEU A 188 -7.94 11.77 9.65
N THR A 189 -8.59 12.86 10.07
CA THR A 189 -8.83 14.03 9.21
C THR A 189 -7.53 14.70 8.78
N ALA A 190 -6.56 14.83 9.68
CA ALA A 190 -5.23 15.37 9.36
C ALA A 190 -4.50 14.46 8.36
N LYS A 191 -4.47 13.15 8.62
CA LYS A 191 -3.86 12.15 7.75
C LYS A 191 -4.50 12.11 6.35
N MET A 192 -5.83 12.16 6.25
CA MET A 192 -6.52 12.21 4.95
C MET A 192 -6.14 13.45 4.15
N ARG A 193 -6.00 14.60 4.82
CA ARG A 193 -5.55 15.85 4.16
C ARG A 193 -4.11 15.74 3.66
N TYR A 194 -3.23 15.14 4.46
CA TYR A 194 -1.83 14.92 4.07
C TYR A 194 -1.71 13.90 2.92
N LEU A 195 -2.50 12.82 2.97
CA LEU A 195 -2.58 11.84 1.89
C LEU A 195 -3.04 12.47 0.57
N GLU A 196 -4.02 13.38 0.62
CA GLU A 196 -4.52 14.10 -0.55
C GLU A 196 -3.48 15.11 -1.10
N MET A 197 -2.74 15.78 -0.22
CA MET A 197 -1.59 16.60 -0.62
C MET A 197 -0.54 15.77 -1.35
N LEU A 198 -0.14 14.62 -0.79
CA LEU A 198 0.80 13.69 -1.41
C LEU A 198 0.29 13.17 -2.75
N ARG A 199 -1.02 12.89 -2.87
CA ARG A 199 -1.65 12.50 -4.13
C ARG A 199 -1.50 13.60 -5.18
N GLY A 200 -1.75 14.86 -4.80
CA GLY A 200 -1.57 16.02 -5.66
C GLY A 200 -0.12 16.21 -6.13
N GLN A 201 0.85 16.03 -5.23
CA GLN A 201 2.28 16.09 -5.56
C GLN A 201 2.69 14.94 -6.48
N ALA A 202 2.27 13.70 -6.18
CA ALA A 202 2.54 12.53 -7.00
C ALA A 202 1.97 12.69 -8.42
N ALA A 203 0.77 13.24 -8.55
CA ALA A 203 0.12 13.49 -9.83
C ALA A 203 0.90 14.49 -10.71
N ARG A 204 1.79 15.33 -10.17
CA ARG A 204 2.65 16.22 -10.99
C ARG A 204 3.64 15.45 -11.85
N PHE A 205 4.08 14.28 -11.39
CA PHE A 205 5.00 13.39 -12.10
C PHE A 205 4.30 12.49 -13.12
N VAL A 206 2.99 12.68 -13.31
CA VAL A 206 2.17 11.84 -14.16
C VAL A 206 1.55 12.70 -15.24
N GLU A 207 1.83 12.36 -16.49
CA GLU A 207 1.14 12.95 -17.63
C GLU A 207 -0.04 12.06 -18.02
N PRO A 208 -1.30 12.55 -17.92
CA PRO A 208 -2.46 11.75 -18.29
C PRO A 208 -2.42 11.27 -19.75
N GLU A 209 -1.79 12.05 -20.64
CA GLU A 209 -1.60 11.68 -22.04
C GLU A 209 -0.67 10.47 -22.18
N GLU A 210 0.44 10.42 -21.44
CA GLU A 210 1.35 9.26 -21.45
C GLU A 210 0.71 8.01 -20.84
N LEU A 211 -0.19 8.15 -19.85
CA LEU A 211 -0.98 7.03 -19.35
C LEU A 211 -1.91 6.45 -20.44
N LEU A 212 -2.47 7.30 -21.31
CA LEU A 212 -3.27 6.87 -22.46
C LEU A 212 -2.39 6.22 -23.53
N VAL A 213 -1.23 6.77 -23.85
CA VAL A 213 -0.28 6.15 -24.79
C VAL A 213 0.12 4.76 -24.30
N ALA A 214 0.45 4.62 -23.01
CA ALA A 214 0.79 3.33 -22.41
C ALA A 214 -0.40 2.35 -22.44
N ALA A 215 -1.63 2.80 -22.21
CA ALA A 215 -2.82 1.96 -22.34
C ALA A 215 -3.04 1.50 -23.80
N SER A 216 -2.90 2.41 -24.76
CA SER A 216 -2.98 2.10 -26.20
C SER A 216 -1.93 1.05 -26.59
N ALA A 217 -0.68 1.24 -26.19
CA ALA A 217 0.41 0.33 -26.53
C ALA A 217 0.09 -1.12 -26.13
N THR A 218 -0.51 -1.32 -24.96
CA THR A 218 -0.90 -2.67 -24.48
C THR A 218 -2.08 -3.28 -25.23
N THR A 219 -2.93 -2.48 -25.87
CA THR A 219 -4.10 -2.96 -26.63
C THR A 219 -3.84 -3.04 -28.14
N LEU A 220 -2.70 -2.53 -28.64
CA LEU A 220 -2.35 -2.59 -30.05
C LEU A 220 -2.29 -4.05 -30.55
N PRO A 221 -2.88 -4.33 -31.73
CA PRO A 221 -2.74 -5.64 -32.35
C PRO A 221 -1.30 -5.88 -32.80
N THR A 222 -0.89 -7.15 -32.86
CA THR A 222 0.44 -7.51 -33.34
C THR A 222 0.62 -7.03 -34.80
N PRO A 223 1.68 -6.25 -35.11
CA PRO A 223 1.90 -5.72 -36.45
C PRO A 223 2.33 -6.80 -37.44
N GLU A 224 2.21 -6.50 -38.73
CA GLU A 224 2.85 -7.31 -39.77
C GLU A 224 4.37 -7.09 -39.75
N PHE A 225 5.13 -8.17 -39.62
CA PHE A 225 6.58 -8.10 -39.48
C PHE A 225 7.30 -8.10 -40.86
N PRO A 226 8.24 -7.17 -41.10
CA PRO A 226 8.99 -7.12 -42.36
C PRO A 226 10.11 -8.18 -42.41
N CYS A 227 9.75 -9.46 -42.38
CA CYS A 227 10.68 -10.59 -42.33
C CYS A 227 11.59 -10.73 -43.57
N ALA A 228 11.25 -10.06 -44.66
CA ALA A 228 12.01 -10.05 -45.92
C ALA A 228 12.96 -8.85 -46.04
N GLU A 229 12.98 -7.94 -45.07
CA GLU A 229 13.82 -6.75 -45.07
C GLU A 229 15.31 -7.13 -45.11
N PRO A 230 16.08 -6.69 -46.13
CA PRO A 230 17.48 -7.07 -46.29
C PRO A 230 18.36 -6.71 -45.08
N ALA A 231 18.00 -5.66 -44.33
CA ALA A 231 18.72 -5.26 -43.12
C ALA A 231 18.78 -6.38 -42.06
N PHE A 232 17.77 -7.26 -41.98
CA PHE A 232 17.72 -8.36 -41.01
C PHE A 232 18.41 -9.64 -41.47
N ALA A 233 18.99 -9.68 -42.67
CA ALA A 233 19.68 -10.87 -43.19
C ALA A 233 20.83 -11.36 -42.29
N VAL A 234 21.41 -10.46 -41.47
CA VAL A 234 22.46 -10.79 -40.51
C VAL A 234 22.01 -11.81 -39.43
N LEU A 235 20.71 -11.85 -39.14
CA LEU A 235 20.09 -12.74 -38.14
C LEU A 235 19.93 -14.19 -38.64
N GLY A 236 20.06 -14.43 -39.94
CA GLY A 236 20.02 -15.76 -40.55
C GLY A 236 18.71 -16.03 -41.30
N SER A 237 18.05 -17.15 -41.02
CA SER A 237 16.85 -17.57 -41.74
C SER A 237 15.65 -16.66 -41.45
N SER A 238 14.70 -16.55 -42.38
CA SER A 238 13.46 -15.77 -42.20
C SER A 238 12.65 -16.21 -40.98
N SER A 239 12.73 -17.49 -40.58
CA SER A 239 12.12 -17.98 -39.35
C SER A 239 12.75 -17.37 -38.09
N ARG A 240 14.07 -17.20 -38.05
CA ARG A 240 14.77 -16.56 -36.93
C ARG A 240 14.47 -15.06 -36.88
N VAL A 241 14.42 -14.41 -38.04
CA VAL A 241 14.01 -13.00 -38.14
C VAL A 241 12.60 -12.81 -37.58
N SER A 242 11.65 -13.68 -37.97
CA SER A 242 10.28 -13.61 -37.48
C SER A 242 10.18 -13.77 -35.96
N VAL A 243 10.86 -14.76 -35.37
CA VAL A 243 10.89 -14.94 -33.91
C VAL A 243 11.49 -13.72 -33.20
N ALA A 244 12.61 -13.21 -33.70
CA ALA A 244 13.26 -12.04 -33.12
C ALA A 244 12.38 -10.78 -33.17
N LEU A 245 11.63 -10.57 -34.27
CA LEU A 245 10.71 -9.44 -34.39
C LEU A 245 9.47 -9.58 -33.48
N VAL A 246 8.93 -10.80 -33.32
CA VAL A 246 7.85 -11.08 -32.36
C VAL A 246 8.31 -10.82 -30.92
N ASP A 247 9.50 -11.27 -30.56
CA ASP A 247 10.07 -11.06 -29.23
C ASP A 247 10.38 -9.58 -28.98
N LEU A 248 10.88 -8.86 -29.99
CA LEU A 248 11.09 -7.42 -29.94
C LEU A 248 9.78 -6.68 -29.71
N TRP A 249 8.72 -7.01 -30.48
CA TRP A 249 7.39 -6.43 -30.31
C TRP A 249 6.85 -6.64 -28.90
N ARG A 250 6.91 -7.87 -28.37
CA ARG A 250 6.42 -8.16 -27.00
C ARG A 250 7.18 -7.38 -25.94
N ARG A 251 8.51 -7.28 -26.07
CA ARG A 251 9.35 -6.50 -25.14
C ARG A 251 9.03 -5.02 -25.22
N TRP A 252 8.91 -4.48 -26.43
CA TRP A 252 8.51 -3.11 -26.66
C TRP A 252 7.12 -2.84 -26.06
N GLN A 253 6.12 -3.67 -26.35
CA GLN A 253 4.77 -3.53 -25.82
C GLN A 253 4.75 -3.55 -24.28
N SER A 254 5.51 -4.46 -23.67
CA SER A 254 5.65 -4.53 -22.22
C SER A 254 6.35 -3.30 -21.61
N ALA A 255 7.33 -2.72 -22.31
CA ALA A 255 8.03 -1.52 -21.86
C ALA A 255 7.21 -0.24 -22.10
N ALA A 256 6.52 -0.16 -23.24
CA ALA A 256 5.60 0.92 -23.58
C ALA A 256 4.39 0.98 -22.64
N GLY A 257 3.97 -0.17 -22.10
CA GLY A 257 2.98 -0.24 -21.03
C GLY A 257 3.41 0.40 -19.71
N ARG A 258 4.70 0.76 -19.53
CA ARG A 258 5.27 1.41 -18.34
C ARG A 258 5.57 2.89 -18.66
N PRO A 259 4.79 3.85 -18.14
CA PRO A 259 4.80 5.25 -18.59
C PRO A 259 6.03 6.05 -18.13
N TRP A 260 6.77 5.58 -17.12
CA TRP A 260 7.95 6.30 -16.63
C TRP A 260 9.25 5.95 -17.36
N ASP A 261 9.25 4.95 -18.24
CA ASP A 261 10.39 4.65 -19.11
C ASP A 261 10.35 5.57 -20.33
N ARG A 262 11.38 6.41 -20.52
CA ARG A 262 11.48 7.32 -21.67
C ARG A 262 11.54 6.56 -23.00
N PRO A 263 11.08 7.17 -24.12
CA PRO A 263 11.31 6.65 -25.47
C PRO A 263 12.79 6.29 -25.73
N GLY A 264 13.74 7.11 -25.25
CA GLY A 264 15.18 6.81 -25.37
C GLY A 264 15.63 5.55 -24.63
N VAL A 265 15.00 5.20 -23.51
CA VAL A 265 15.25 3.93 -22.78
C VAL A 265 14.69 2.75 -23.58
N ARG A 266 13.59 2.95 -24.32
CA ARG A 266 12.99 1.95 -25.21
C ARG A 266 13.75 1.80 -26.52
N ALA A 267 14.43 2.85 -26.99
CA ALA A 267 15.34 2.77 -28.15
C ALA A 267 16.49 1.78 -27.92
N TYR A 268 16.88 1.54 -26.67
CA TYR A 268 17.85 0.50 -26.31
C TYR A 268 17.36 -0.92 -26.69
N LEU A 269 16.04 -1.16 -26.77
CA LEU A 269 15.51 -2.46 -27.21
C LEU A 269 15.95 -2.83 -28.64
N SER A 270 16.35 -1.85 -29.46
CA SER A 270 16.96 -2.12 -30.77
C SER A 270 18.26 -2.94 -30.68
N TYR A 271 18.98 -2.90 -29.56
CA TYR A 271 20.15 -3.76 -29.33
C TYR A 271 19.78 -5.22 -29.08
N GLU A 272 18.60 -5.51 -28.53
CA GLU A 272 18.18 -6.88 -28.23
C GLU A 272 18.04 -7.73 -29.51
N ILE A 273 17.65 -7.13 -30.63
CA ILE A 273 17.52 -7.86 -31.90
C ILE A 273 18.87 -8.37 -32.43
N VAL A 274 19.96 -7.70 -32.07
CA VAL A 274 21.32 -8.02 -32.52
C VAL A 274 22.20 -8.56 -31.39
N ARG A 275 21.63 -8.89 -30.22
CA ARG A 275 22.38 -9.29 -29.01
C ARG A 275 23.33 -10.47 -29.25
N ASP A 276 22.91 -11.45 -30.05
CA ASP A 276 23.71 -12.64 -30.37
C ASP A 276 24.59 -12.45 -31.63
N VAL A 277 24.62 -11.24 -32.19
CA VAL A 277 25.40 -10.89 -33.37
C VAL A 277 26.60 -10.04 -32.92
N ARG A 278 27.80 -10.42 -33.36
CA ARG A 278 29.00 -9.60 -33.09
C ARG A 278 28.88 -8.24 -33.78
N SER A 279 29.19 -7.17 -33.06
CA SER A 279 29.12 -5.78 -33.55
C SER A 279 29.94 -5.52 -34.82
N ASN A 280 31.06 -6.24 -35.00
CA ASN A 280 31.90 -6.13 -36.19
C ASN A 280 31.36 -6.88 -37.43
N ARG A 281 30.22 -7.58 -37.32
CA ARG A 281 29.64 -8.32 -38.44
C ARG A 281 28.92 -7.37 -39.39
N LYS A 282 29.20 -7.50 -40.68
CA LYS A 282 28.50 -6.75 -41.73
C LYS A 282 26.98 -6.92 -41.59
N GLY A 283 26.26 -5.81 -41.48
CA GLY A 283 24.80 -5.78 -41.32
C GLY A 283 24.32 -5.58 -39.87
N TYR A 284 25.19 -5.60 -38.86
CA TYR A 284 24.84 -5.34 -37.47
C TYR A 284 24.17 -3.95 -37.29
N ASP A 285 24.84 -2.88 -37.72
CA ASP A 285 24.32 -1.51 -37.56
C ASP A 285 23.05 -1.28 -38.38
N ALA A 286 22.96 -1.89 -39.57
CA ALA A 286 21.79 -1.79 -40.43
C ALA A 286 20.56 -2.47 -39.79
N ALA A 287 20.75 -3.65 -39.18
CA ALA A 287 19.69 -4.35 -38.45
C ALA A 287 19.24 -3.53 -37.23
N ARG A 288 20.18 -3.01 -36.44
CA ARG A 288 19.89 -2.17 -35.26
C ARG A 288 19.12 -0.91 -35.64
N ALA A 289 19.61 -0.15 -36.62
CA ALA A 289 18.94 1.07 -37.09
C ALA A 289 17.54 0.80 -37.65
N THR A 290 17.35 -0.34 -38.33
CA THR A 290 16.03 -0.73 -38.83
C THR A 290 15.09 -1.12 -37.70
N ALA A 291 15.56 -1.82 -36.67
CA ALA A 291 14.77 -2.11 -35.48
C ALA A 291 14.40 -0.85 -34.69
N ALA A 292 15.30 0.13 -34.59
CA ALA A 292 15.00 1.43 -33.99
C ALA A 292 13.85 2.14 -34.71
N ARG A 293 13.88 2.21 -36.05
CA ARG A 293 12.77 2.76 -36.85
C ARG A 293 11.45 2.02 -36.67
N LEU A 294 11.49 0.70 -36.49
CA LEU A 294 10.28 -0.08 -36.19
C LEU A 294 9.70 0.31 -34.82
N ILE A 295 10.55 0.41 -33.79
CA ILE A 295 10.14 0.87 -32.46
C ILE A 295 9.51 2.27 -32.54
N GLU A 296 10.16 3.22 -33.20
CA GLU A 296 9.62 4.58 -33.41
C GLU A 296 8.25 4.56 -34.09
N SER A 297 8.08 3.71 -35.12
CA SER A 297 6.79 3.57 -35.81
C SER A 297 5.68 3.01 -34.91
N TRP A 298 6.03 2.11 -33.99
CA TRP A 298 5.08 1.55 -33.02
C TRP A 298 4.71 2.55 -31.93
N GLU A 299 5.67 3.38 -31.49
CA GLU A 299 5.40 4.49 -30.57
C GLU A 299 4.46 5.53 -31.19
N GLU A 300 4.69 5.89 -32.46
CA GLU A 300 3.79 6.78 -33.18
C GLU A 300 2.39 6.17 -33.37
N TRP A 301 2.30 4.87 -33.63
CA TRP A 301 1.02 4.18 -33.72
C TRP A 301 0.26 4.21 -32.39
N ALA A 302 0.94 3.96 -31.26
CA ALA A 302 0.34 4.05 -29.93
C ALA A 302 -0.13 5.48 -29.61
N ARG A 303 0.67 6.50 -29.96
CA ARG A 303 0.33 7.92 -29.78
C ARG A 303 -0.87 8.35 -30.62
N THR A 304 -0.91 7.91 -31.88
CA THR A 304 -2.05 8.16 -32.78
C THR A 304 -3.32 7.51 -32.24
N ALA A 305 -3.24 6.26 -31.76
CA ALA A 305 -4.36 5.55 -31.16
C ALA A 305 -4.88 6.27 -29.89
N ALA A 306 -3.97 6.68 -29.00
CA ALA A 306 -4.31 7.44 -27.79
C ALA A 306 -4.94 8.81 -28.09
N THR A 307 -4.48 9.49 -29.14
CA THR A 307 -5.02 10.80 -29.55
C THR A 307 -6.40 10.68 -30.19
N SER A 308 -6.66 9.56 -30.86
CA SER A 308 -7.96 9.29 -31.49
C SER A 308 -9.02 8.80 -30.48
N ALA A 309 -8.61 8.36 -29.30
CA ALA A 309 -9.49 7.91 -28.23
C ALA A 309 -10.14 9.11 -27.50
N ASP A 310 -11.33 8.89 -26.94
CA ASP A 310 -11.94 9.88 -26.04
C ASP A 310 -11.09 10.01 -24.77
N ARG A 311 -10.67 11.25 -24.49
CA ARG A 311 -9.84 11.59 -23.33
C ARG A 311 -10.69 11.95 -22.11
N ALA A 312 -12.00 12.12 -22.28
CA ALA A 312 -12.88 12.46 -21.19
C ALA A 312 -12.99 11.28 -20.19
N PRO A 313 -12.83 11.52 -18.88
CA PRO A 313 -12.97 10.49 -17.87
C PRO A 313 -14.46 10.16 -17.63
N THR A 314 -15.05 9.40 -18.54
CA THR A 314 -16.50 9.09 -18.54
C THR A 314 -16.84 7.77 -17.85
N ARG A 315 -15.85 6.89 -17.65
CA ARG A 315 -16.06 5.56 -17.07
C ARG A 315 -15.74 5.55 -15.59
N ARG A 316 -16.74 5.18 -14.79
CA ARG A 316 -16.57 5.01 -13.35
C ARG A 316 -16.28 3.55 -13.00
N LEU A 317 -15.17 3.31 -12.30
CA LEU A 317 -14.73 1.99 -11.87
C LEU A 317 -14.59 1.94 -10.35
N THR A 318 -14.91 0.78 -9.78
CA THR A 318 -14.55 0.43 -8.40
C THR A 318 -13.34 -0.48 -8.43
N VAL A 319 -12.29 -0.07 -7.74
CA VAL A 319 -11.02 -0.79 -7.62
C VAL A 319 -10.87 -1.28 -6.20
N ARG A 320 -10.60 -2.58 -6.04
CA ARG A 320 -10.22 -3.15 -4.74
C ARG A 320 -8.72 -3.33 -4.67
N VAL A 321 -8.07 -2.63 -3.74
CA VAL A 321 -6.62 -2.73 -3.52
C VAL A 321 -6.31 -4.09 -2.89
N PRO A 322 -5.37 -4.88 -3.45
CA PRO A 322 -5.05 -6.21 -2.95
C PRO A 322 -4.55 -6.18 -1.50
N GLU A 323 -4.88 -7.23 -0.75
CA GLU A 323 -4.24 -7.49 0.55
C GLU A 323 -2.86 -8.08 0.34
N ALA A 324 -1.89 -7.64 1.14
CA ALA A 324 -0.69 -8.41 1.34
C ALA A 324 -1.10 -9.75 1.98
N SER A 325 -1.05 -10.85 1.23
CA SER A 325 -1.24 -12.17 1.84
C SER A 325 0.00 -12.49 2.69
N GLU A 326 -0.18 -12.62 4.00
CA GLU A 326 0.91 -13.00 4.92
C GLU A 326 1.54 -14.35 4.57
N ALA A 327 0.83 -15.24 3.85
CA ALA A 327 1.36 -16.52 3.39
C ALA A 327 2.54 -16.37 2.40
N THR A 328 2.62 -15.25 1.68
CA THR A 328 3.68 -14.94 0.71
C THR A 328 4.76 -13.99 1.24
N ALA A 329 4.61 -13.49 2.48
CA ALA A 329 5.53 -12.55 3.11
C ALA A 329 6.96 -13.09 3.30
N ARG A 330 7.20 -14.38 3.02
CA ARG A 330 8.54 -14.94 3.08
C ARG A 330 9.39 -14.70 1.84
N HIS A 331 8.85 -14.45 0.63
CA HIS A 331 9.71 -14.30 -0.57
C HIS A 331 9.26 -13.29 -1.65
N ASP A 332 8.10 -12.61 -1.55
CA ASP A 332 7.78 -11.48 -2.44
C ASP A 332 6.96 -10.42 -1.69
N GLY A 333 7.58 -9.28 -1.39
CA GLY A 333 7.05 -8.18 -0.57
C GLY A 333 5.96 -7.34 -1.24
N ARG A 334 4.93 -7.97 -1.81
CA ARG A 334 3.75 -7.24 -2.32
C ARG A 334 2.88 -6.83 -1.13
N ASP A 335 3.19 -5.66 -0.56
CA ASP A 335 2.39 -4.99 0.47
C ASP A 335 1.34 -4.04 -0.17
N PHE A 336 0.46 -3.45 0.65
CA PHE A 336 -0.60 -2.51 0.24
C PHE A 336 -0.07 -1.45 -0.75
N LEU A 337 -0.57 -1.44 -1.99
CA LEU A 337 -0.09 -0.63 -3.14
C LEU A 337 1.39 -0.83 -3.55
N ASP A 338 2.22 -1.50 -2.73
CA ASP A 338 3.64 -1.74 -3.00
C ASP A 338 3.89 -2.77 -4.11
N GLY A 339 2.91 -3.64 -4.37
CA GLY A 339 2.96 -4.60 -5.48
C GLY A 339 2.43 -4.09 -6.82
N LEU A 340 1.96 -2.84 -6.91
CA LEU A 340 1.36 -2.31 -8.14
C LEU A 340 2.43 -1.78 -9.09
N ASP A 341 2.20 -2.00 -10.39
CA ASP A 341 3.04 -1.38 -11.38
C ASP A 341 2.87 0.14 -11.39
N MET A 342 3.87 0.74 -11.98
CA MET A 342 4.04 2.17 -12.03
C MET A 342 2.91 2.88 -12.82
N TRP A 343 2.44 2.27 -13.91
CA TRP A 343 1.29 2.79 -14.67
C TRP A 343 0.03 2.85 -13.81
N THR A 344 -0.21 1.79 -13.06
CA THR A 344 -1.35 1.64 -12.18
C THR A 344 -1.32 2.68 -11.06
N LEU A 345 -0.16 2.90 -10.44
CA LEU A 345 0.00 3.97 -9.45
C LEU A 345 -0.30 5.35 -10.06
N GLY A 346 0.18 5.62 -11.28
CA GLY A 346 -0.14 6.82 -12.04
C GLY A 346 -1.64 7.01 -12.24
N VAL A 347 -2.33 5.96 -12.68
CA VAL A 347 -3.80 5.95 -12.85
C VAL A 347 -4.51 6.28 -11.55
N LEU A 348 -4.10 5.66 -10.43
CA LEU A 348 -4.72 5.89 -9.12
C LEU A 348 -4.51 7.33 -8.64
N VAL A 349 -3.31 7.90 -8.75
CA VAL A 349 -3.09 9.28 -8.28
C VAL A 349 -3.81 10.30 -9.16
N THR A 350 -3.98 10.03 -10.46
CA THR A 350 -4.62 10.96 -11.40
C THR A 350 -6.14 10.93 -11.33
N TRP A 351 -6.75 9.73 -11.30
CA TRP A 351 -8.19 9.57 -11.57
C TRP A 351 -9.03 9.07 -10.38
N THR A 352 -8.45 8.96 -9.18
CA THR A 352 -9.24 8.70 -7.98
C THR A 352 -10.15 9.87 -7.64
N VAL A 353 -11.45 9.62 -7.56
CA VAL A 353 -12.47 10.62 -7.17
C VAL A 353 -13.05 10.39 -5.78
N ASP A 354 -12.97 9.15 -5.27
CA ASP A 354 -13.38 8.80 -3.92
C ASP A 354 -12.58 7.59 -3.42
N ALA A 355 -12.39 7.49 -2.10
CA ALA A 355 -11.56 6.46 -1.49
C ALA A 355 -12.07 6.04 -0.11
N ASP A 356 -12.58 4.81 -0.01
CA ASP A 356 -12.79 4.11 1.25
C ASP A 356 -11.55 3.26 1.57
N TRP A 357 -10.57 3.93 2.18
CA TRP A 357 -9.31 3.31 2.60
C TRP A 357 -9.54 2.15 3.59
N GLY A 358 -10.59 2.17 4.40
CA GLY A 358 -10.87 1.16 5.41
C GLY A 358 -11.34 -0.16 4.80
N SER A 359 -12.12 -0.06 3.72
CA SER A 359 -12.55 -1.21 2.92
C SER A 359 -11.58 -1.56 1.79
N ARG A 360 -10.53 -0.74 1.58
CA ARG A 360 -9.56 -0.84 0.47
C ARG A 360 -10.23 -0.66 -0.89
N VAL A 361 -11.23 0.19 -0.95
CA VAL A 361 -12.01 0.44 -2.16
C VAL A 361 -11.75 1.86 -2.63
N LEU A 362 -11.31 2.00 -3.88
CA LEU A 362 -11.14 3.27 -4.55
C LEU A 362 -12.16 3.39 -5.68
N THR A 363 -12.72 4.57 -5.87
CA THR A 363 -13.57 4.90 -7.02
C THR A 363 -12.77 5.76 -7.98
N LEU A 364 -12.66 5.30 -9.22
CA LEU A 364 -11.95 6.00 -10.29
C LEU A 364 -12.93 6.53 -11.33
N GLU A 365 -12.63 7.69 -11.90
CA GLU A 365 -13.25 8.18 -13.15
C GLU A 365 -12.17 8.29 -14.22
N VAL A 366 -12.17 7.35 -15.15
CA VAL A 366 -11.09 7.16 -16.13
C VAL A 366 -11.61 7.22 -17.57
N PRO A 367 -10.76 7.54 -18.54
CA PRO A 367 -11.08 7.40 -19.96
C PRO A 367 -11.33 5.93 -20.34
N ASP A 368 -12.08 5.70 -21.43
CA ASP A 368 -12.44 4.35 -21.90
C ASP A 368 -11.23 3.43 -22.07
N LEU A 369 -10.17 3.94 -22.70
CA LEU A 369 -8.94 3.20 -22.96
C LEU A 369 -8.23 2.73 -21.68
N VAL A 370 -8.25 3.56 -20.63
CA VAL A 370 -7.71 3.21 -19.31
C VAL A 370 -8.61 2.17 -18.65
N ALA A 371 -9.93 2.33 -18.78
CA ALA A 371 -10.89 1.37 -18.25
C ALA A 371 -10.75 -0.02 -18.87
N GLU A 372 -10.57 -0.10 -20.19
CA GLU A 372 -10.33 -1.36 -20.90
C GLU A 372 -9.11 -2.09 -20.35
N ARG A 373 -7.99 -1.38 -20.17
CA ARG A 373 -6.77 -1.97 -19.59
C ARG A 373 -6.96 -2.40 -18.13
N LEU A 374 -7.64 -1.61 -17.31
CA LEU A 374 -7.87 -1.93 -15.90
C LEU A 374 -8.81 -3.14 -15.71
N LEU A 375 -9.77 -3.32 -16.62
CA LEU A 375 -10.73 -4.42 -16.62
C LEU A 375 -10.20 -5.70 -17.28
N ASP A 376 -9.03 -5.64 -17.91
CA ASP A 376 -8.41 -6.81 -18.52
C ASP A 376 -8.08 -7.85 -17.43
N PRO A 377 -8.37 -9.16 -17.65
CA PRO A 377 -8.10 -10.20 -16.67
C PRO A 377 -6.64 -10.35 -16.24
N THR A 378 -5.70 -9.77 -17.00
CA THR A 378 -4.26 -9.78 -16.69
C THR A 378 -3.83 -8.62 -15.79
N SER A 379 -4.74 -7.70 -15.47
CA SER A 379 -4.50 -6.59 -14.54
C SER A 379 -4.22 -7.09 -13.13
N ASP A 380 -3.24 -6.49 -12.45
CA ASP A 380 -2.91 -6.76 -11.05
C ASP A 380 -3.99 -6.22 -10.07
N LEU A 381 -4.97 -5.47 -10.58
CA LEU A 381 -6.08 -4.91 -9.79
C LEU A 381 -7.41 -5.61 -10.07
N SER A 382 -8.14 -5.88 -8.99
CA SER A 382 -9.55 -6.30 -9.09
C SER A 382 -10.43 -5.07 -9.35
N CYS A 383 -10.77 -4.86 -10.62
CA CYS A 383 -11.62 -3.75 -11.07
C CYS A 383 -13.02 -4.24 -11.47
N SER A 384 -14.02 -3.41 -11.23
CA SER A 384 -15.39 -3.65 -11.72
C SER A 384 -16.06 -2.33 -12.14
N PRO A 385 -16.89 -2.34 -13.20
CA PRO A 385 -17.62 -1.15 -13.61
C PRO A 385 -18.70 -0.80 -12.59
N VAL A 386 -18.86 0.48 -12.26
CA VAL A 386 -19.99 0.97 -11.47
C VAL A 386 -21.20 1.05 -12.41
N GLY A 387 -22.27 0.30 -12.11
CA GLY A 387 -23.51 0.32 -12.92
C GLY A 387 -24.03 1.75 -13.13
N GLY A 388 -24.37 2.10 -14.37
CA GLY A 388 -24.69 3.47 -14.77
C GLY A 388 -25.95 4.05 -14.13
N ALA A 389 -25.83 5.29 -13.63
CA ALA A 389 -26.88 6.23 -13.24
C ALA A 389 -28.00 5.71 -12.32
N ALA A 390 -27.77 5.74 -11.00
CA ALA A 390 -28.75 6.14 -9.98
C ALA A 390 -28.07 6.22 -8.61
N ASP A 391 -28.16 7.38 -7.97
CA ASP A 391 -27.80 7.67 -6.57
C ASP A 391 -26.34 7.43 -6.13
N PRO A 392 -25.85 8.14 -5.09
CA PRO A 392 -24.64 7.70 -4.39
C PRO A 392 -24.82 6.22 -4.04
N PRO A 393 -23.78 5.38 -4.10
CA PRO A 393 -23.94 3.96 -3.89
C PRO A 393 -24.73 3.76 -2.59
N GLU A 394 -25.99 3.33 -2.72
CA GLU A 394 -26.57 2.51 -1.67
C GLU A 394 -25.55 1.40 -1.55
N ARG A 395 -24.76 1.49 -0.47
CA ARG A 395 -23.74 0.51 -0.11
C ARG A 395 -24.29 -0.81 -0.53
N ASP A 396 -23.66 -1.42 -1.54
CA ASP A 396 -24.02 -2.74 -1.99
C ASP A 396 -23.72 -3.62 -0.78
N ARG A 397 -24.73 -3.75 0.08
CA ARG A 397 -24.74 -4.52 1.31
C ARG A 397 -24.88 -5.96 0.85
N ASP A 398 -23.85 -6.45 0.17
CA ASP A 398 -23.33 -7.76 0.54
C ASP A 398 -23.28 -7.70 2.08
N PRO A 399 -24.13 -8.45 2.81
CA PRO A 399 -24.51 -8.13 4.18
C PRO A 399 -23.25 -7.79 4.93
N GLU A 400 -23.08 -6.48 5.24
CA GLU A 400 -21.84 -5.91 5.75
C GLU A 400 -21.31 -6.92 6.75
N ILE A 401 -20.19 -7.60 6.43
CA ILE A 401 -19.49 -8.41 7.41
C ILE A 401 -18.98 -7.37 8.39
N GLN A 402 -19.85 -6.96 9.33
CA GLN A 402 -19.51 -5.99 10.32
C GLN A 402 -18.37 -6.63 11.10
N PRO A 403 -17.19 -6.00 11.12
CA PRO A 403 -16.05 -6.58 11.80
C PRO A 403 -16.46 -6.86 13.25
N GLY A 404 -16.16 -8.08 13.73
CA GLY A 404 -16.58 -8.51 15.05
C GLY A 404 -16.07 -7.54 16.11
N ILE A 405 -16.98 -6.96 16.88
CA ILE A 405 -16.64 -5.97 17.92
C ILE A 405 -16.03 -6.72 19.11
N VAL A 406 -14.75 -6.48 19.37
CA VAL A 406 -14.04 -7.13 20.48
C VAL A 406 -14.37 -6.37 21.78
N ARG A 407 -14.99 -7.07 22.73
CA ARG A 407 -15.44 -6.52 24.04
C ARG A 407 -15.06 -7.46 25.18
N PRO A 408 -15.05 -6.98 26.43
CA PRO A 408 -14.93 -7.85 27.59
C PRO A 408 -15.94 -9.01 27.55
N GLY A 409 -15.44 -10.20 27.88
CA GLY A 409 -16.17 -11.45 27.94
C GLY A 409 -16.16 -12.26 26.65
N VAL A 410 -15.69 -11.72 25.51
CA VAL A 410 -15.60 -12.48 24.24
C VAL A 410 -14.44 -13.48 24.26
N PHE A 411 -13.28 -13.11 24.82
CA PHE A 411 -12.10 -13.97 24.92
C PHE A 411 -11.57 -13.97 26.35
N ASP A 412 -12.03 -14.94 27.15
CA ASP A 412 -11.68 -15.26 28.55
C ASP A 412 -10.92 -14.19 29.38
N ASP A 413 -11.48 -12.98 29.47
CA ASP A 413 -11.02 -11.87 30.32
C ASP A 413 -11.94 -11.56 31.49
N THR A 414 -13.11 -12.22 31.56
CA THR A 414 -14.11 -11.98 32.61
C THR A 414 -14.47 -13.27 33.35
N PRO A 415 -15.03 -13.16 34.58
CA PRO A 415 -15.61 -14.29 35.28
C PRO A 415 -16.60 -15.06 34.40
N VAL A 416 -16.75 -16.36 34.64
CA VAL A 416 -17.55 -17.27 33.79
C VAL A 416 -18.97 -16.74 33.50
N PHE A 417 -19.60 -16.10 34.49
CA PHE A 417 -20.96 -15.56 34.35
C PHE A 417 -21.07 -14.32 33.46
N ASP A 418 -19.96 -13.63 33.20
CA ASP A 418 -19.88 -12.44 32.34
C ASP A 418 -19.35 -12.77 30.93
N ARG A 419 -19.07 -14.05 30.64
CA ARG A 419 -18.54 -14.49 29.34
C ARG A 419 -19.64 -14.47 28.27
N ARG A 420 -19.24 -14.13 27.05
CA ARG A 420 -20.11 -14.03 25.88
C ARG A 420 -19.76 -15.12 24.87
N PRO A 421 -20.73 -15.63 24.09
CA PRO A 421 -20.44 -16.55 23.00
C PRO A 421 -19.50 -15.94 21.95
N VAL A 422 -18.54 -16.74 21.49
CA VAL A 422 -17.67 -16.39 20.36
C VAL A 422 -18.43 -16.64 19.06
N THR A 423 -18.37 -15.70 18.12
CA THR A 423 -19.01 -15.76 16.81
C THR A 423 -17.95 -15.87 15.72
N LEU A 424 -18.37 -16.17 14.49
CA LEU A 424 -17.48 -16.18 13.33
C LEU A 424 -16.73 -14.85 13.16
N ASP A 425 -17.43 -13.72 13.36
CA ASP A 425 -16.83 -12.39 13.22
C ASP A 425 -15.78 -12.10 14.29
N HIS A 426 -15.93 -12.66 15.50
CA HIS A 426 -14.89 -12.58 16.53
C HIS A 426 -13.64 -13.38 16.12
N ILE A 427 -13.80 -14.55 15.50
CA ILE A 427 -12.66 -15.33 15.00
C ILE A 427 -11.94 -14.62 13.85
N ARG A 428 -12.69 -13.98 12.94
CA ARG A 428 -12.12 -13.13 11.89
C ARG A 428 -11.37 -11.93 12.48
N ALA A 429 -11.95 -11.25 13.48
CA ALA A 429 -11.29 -10.17 14.20
C ALA A 429 -9.98 -10.62 14.88
N LEU A 430 -9.95 -11.85 15.42
CA LEU A 430 -8.75 -12.41 16.03
C LEU A 430 -7.62 -12.59 15.00
N ARG A 431 -7.93 -13.06 13.78
CA ARG A 431 -6.94 -13.14 12.68
C ARG A 431 -6.40 -11.76 12.32
N THR A 432 -7.28 -10.77 12.19
CA THR A 432 -6.89 -9.40 11.82
C THR A 432 -6.03 -8.73 12.89
N LEU A 433 -6.39 -8.86 14.17
CA LEU A 433 -5.74 -8.13 15.26
C LEU A 433 -4.58 -8.89 15.92
N ALA A 434 -4.48 -10.19 15.70
CA ALA A 434 -3.42 -11.04 16.25
C ALA A 434 -3.04 -12.15 15.25
N PRO A 435 -2.35 -11.85 14.14
CA PRO A 435 -2.06 -12.83 13.07
C PRO A 435 -1.22 -14.04 13.52
N GLU A 436 -0.42 -13.91 14.59
CA GLU A 436 0.28 -15.04 15.25
C GLU A 436 -0.66 -16.00 16.01
N ALA A 437 -1.98 -15.88 15.78
CA ALA A 437 -3.06 -16.68 16.35
C ALA A 437 -3.23 -18.08 15.73
N ASP A 438 -2.33 -18.53 14.85
CA ASP A 438 -2.27 -19.93 14.40
C ASP A 438 -1.77 -20.86 15.54
N GLN A 439 -2.53 -20.86 16.64
CA GLN A 439 -2.31 -21.62 17.85
C GLN A 439 -3.51 -22.53 18.11
N LEU A 440 -3.35 -23.42 19.10
CA LEU A 440 -4.42 -24.25 19.61
C LEU A 440 -5.22 -23.49 20.68
N TYR A 441 -6.53 -23.48 20.55
CA TYR A 441 -7.45 -22.81 21.47
C TYR A 441 -8.21 -23.83 22.30
N LEU A 442 -8.32 -23.58 23.60
CA LEU A 442 -9.25 -24.28 24.46
C LEU A 442 -10.66 -23.70 24.26
N VAL A 443 -11.54 -24.46 23.63
CA VAL A 443 -12.91 -24.09 23.31
C VAL A 443 -13.85 -24.88 24.21
N PHE A 444 -14.79 -24.18 24.85
CA PHE A 444 -15.88 -24.82 25.57
C PHE A 444 -17.14 -24.79 24.70
N SER A 445 -17.47 -25.93 24.08
CA SER A 445 -18.65 -26.08 23.25
C SER A 445 -19.84 -26.59 24.08
N ALA A 446 -21.06 -26.17 23.71
CA ALA A 446 -22.27 -26.61 24.42
C ALA A 446 -22.53 -28.12 24.29
N SER A 447 -22.04 -28.75 23.22
CA SER A 447 -22.27 -30.17 22.88
C SER A 447 -21.09 -31.08 23.22
N GLY A 448 -19.86 -30.58 23.21
CA GLY A 448 -18.63 -31.37 23.36
C GLY A 448 -17.82 -31.08 24.63
N GLY A 449 -18.18 -30.06 25.42
CA GLY A 449 -17.41 -29.67 26.60
C GLY A 449 -16.09 -28.99 26.22
N ALA A 450 -15.03 -29.24 26.98
CA ALA A 450 -13.72 -28.63 26.75
C ALA A 450 -12.95 -29.36 25.64
N GLU A 451 -12.66 -28.67 24.54
CA GLU A 451 -11.92 -29.17 23.39
C GLU A 451 -10.71 -28.28 23.09
N VAL A 452 -9.64 -28.85 22.53
CA VAL A 452 -8.49 -28.08 22.04
C VAL A 452 -8.48 -28.13 20.52
N LEU A 453 -8.70 -27.00 19.85
CA LEU A 453 -8.91 -26.91 18.41
C LEU A 453 -8.02 -25.84 17.78
N PRO A 454 -7.51 -26.07 16.55
CA PRO A 454 -6.87 -25.01 15.77
C PRO A 454 -7.91 -23.99 15.28
N LEU A 455 -7.48 -22.74 15.09
CA LEU A 455 -8.35 -21.62 14.72
C LEU A 455 -9.19 -21.92 13.46
N ASP A 456 -8.58 -22.48 12.41
CA ASP A 456 -9.25 -22.90 11.17
C ASP A 456 -10.43 -23.86 11.40
N THR A 457 -10.32 -24.72 12.42
CA THR A 457 -11.39 -25.68 12.72
C THR A 457 -12.53 -25.01 13.46
N ILE A 458 -12.23 -24.04 14.33
CA ILE A 458 -13.24 -23.24 15.02
C ILE A 458 -13.99 -22.39 14.00
N GLU A 459 -13.27 -21.72 13.10
CA GLU A 459 -13.86 -20.90 12.03
C GLU A 459 -14.79 -21.73 11.14
N ARG A 460 -14.33 -22.90 10.66
CA ARG A 460 -15.16 -23.79 9.84
C ARG A 460 -16.39 -24.33 10.58
N ARG A 461 -16.32 -24.51 11.90
CA ARG A 461 -17.48 -24.93 12.71
C ARG A 461 -18.49 -23.79 12.81
N LEU A 462 -18.04 -22.59 13.19
CA LEU A 462 -18.91 -21.42 13.31
C LEU A 462 -19.52 -20.98 11.97
N ALA A 463 -18.81 -21.18 10.86
CA ALA A 463 -19.34 -20.93 9.51
C ALA A 463 -20.47 -21.90 9.12
N LYS A 464 -20.60 -23.05 9.78
CA LYS A 464 -21.63 -24.05 9.52
C LYS A 464 -22.86 -23.91 10.44
N GLY A 465 -22.81 -23.02 11.43
CA GLY A 465 -23.83 -22.89 12.49
C GLY A 465 -23.40 -23.64 13.74
#